data_AF-A0A7K7VLL9-F1
#
_entry.id   AF-A0A7K7VLL9-F1
#
_cell.length_a   1.000
_cell.length_b   1.000
_cell.length_c   1.000
_cell.angle_alpha   90.00
_cell.angle_beta   90.00
_cell.angle_gamma   90.00
#
_symmetry.space_group_name_H-M   'P 1'
#
loop_
_entity.id
_entity.type
_entity.pdbx_description
1 polymer ?
#
loop_
_entity_poly.entity_id
_entity_poly.type
_entity_poly.pdbx_seq_one_letter_code
_entity_poly.pdbx_strand_id
1 'polypeptide(L)'
;KIEKEKRDLAKQYGMVRSEVSGGEIAEEMEKERRTFQLNMCEYLIKVNEIKTKKGIGLLQNHIKHCNSQFNFFQECLNTTVKLKKFTEKLIPELQSMKIGQDEEKKQLCSLRDQLKTALQLEQKEDSGSKQARYNMHQLQGNKQYGTEKSGTLFKKSDGLRKVWQKRKCTISNGYLTISHSTLNRPPVKLNLLTCQVKPNADDRKCFDLVSHNRTYHFLAEGEQECVAWVSVLSNSKEEALNVAFSKAQGGGESSREELTRAIIEEVKCMPGNRECCDCSAPDPTWLSINLGILICIECSGIHREMGVHLSRIQSLSLDKLATAELLLAKNIGNSCFNDIMEANIPGSSAKPTEHSDMVFRKKFIISKYVEKKYAKRSPATHHPGLAEAVMYKDIFSLLQAYAENVDLSKPVPAPLQEPGETILHLAVLLSDRTSLHIVDFLVQNSGNLTKQTARGNMPLHYCCSHNKPECVKLLLKAKVNTAVTNEAGETALDVARRMMHPQCEELLLQAQNNQFNQHVHVEYEWWLGQDDMYESDEELDEKVRCPHVAGQDMCRPW
;
A
#
# COMPACT_ATOMS: atom_id res chain seq x y z
N LYS A 1 -49.42 -84.26 -52.22
CA LYS A 1 -49.04 -85.68 -52.02
C LYS A 1 -47.52 -85.83 -51.84
N ILE A 2 -46.72 -85.32 -52.77
CA ILE A 2 -45.24 -85.31 -52.72
C ILE A 2 -44.66 -84.55 -51.50
N GLU A 3 -45.25 -83.44 -51.08
CA GLU A 3 -44.83 -82.73 -49.85
C GLU A 3 -45.07 -83.52 -48.56
N LYS A 4 -46.12 -84.35 -48.54
CA LYS A 4 -46.46 -85.17 -47.38
C LYS A 4 -45.47 -86.34 -47.25
N GLU A 5 -45.14 -86.97 -48.37
CA GLU A 5 -44.11 -88.01 -48.46
C GLU A 5 -42.71 -87.48 -48.12
N LYS A 6 -42.36 -86.24 -48.51
CA LYS A 6 -41.11 -85.59 -48.11
C LYS A 6 -41.04 -85.32 -46.60
N ARG A 7 -42.16 -84.92 -45.97
CA ARG A 7 -42.24 -84.70 -44.52
C ARG A 7 -42.13 -86.01 -43.73
N ASP A 8 -42.72 -87.08 -44.24
CA ASP A 8 -42.69 -88.39 -43.58
C ASP A 8 -41.32 -89.06 -43.70
N LEU A 9 -40.62 -88.91 -44.84
CA LEU A 9 -39.22 -89.34 -44.97
C LEU A 9 -38.28 -88.56 -44.04
N ALA A 10 -38.44 -87.23 -43.92
CA ALA A 10 -37.59 -86.40 -43.06
C ALA A 10 -37.73 -86.75 -41.56
N LYS A 11 -38.90 -87.24 -41.14
CA LYS A 11 -39.13 -87.79 -39.78
C LYS A 11 -38.50 -89.17 -39.58
N GLN A 12 -38.51 -90.03 -40.60
CA GLN A 12 -37.93 -91.38 -40.54
C GLN A 12 -36.39 -91.39 -40.43
N TYR A 13 -35.72 -90.41 -41.03
CA TYR A 13 -34.24 -90.28 -41.00
C TYR A 13 -33.71 -89.44 -39.83
N GLY A 14 -34.55 -89.08 -38.85
CA GLY A 14 -34.14 -88.34 -37.65
C GLY A 14 -33.67 -86.89 -37.90
N MET A 15 -33.95 -86.34 -39.09
CA MET A 15 -33.47 -85.01 -39.50
C MET A 15 -34.38 -83.86 -39.04
N VAL A 16 -35.44 -84.14 -38.28
CA VAL A 16 -36.30 -83.14 -37.63
C VAL A 16 -36.47 -83.52 -36.17
N ARG A 17 -35.65 -82.93 -35.28
CA ARG A 17 -35.92 -82.92 -33.83
C ARG A 17 -37.21 -82.12 -33.61
N SER A 18 -38.32 -82.83 -33.45
CA SER A 18 -39.56 -82.21 -33.01
C SER A 18 -39.53 -82.16 -31.49
N GLU A 19 -39.42 -80.94 -30.98
CA GLU A 19 -39.55 -80.53 -29.57
C GLU A 19 -38.35 -80.84 -28.67
N VAL A 20 -37.63 -79.76 -28.31
CA VAL A 20 -36.68 -79.77 -27.18
C VAL A 20 -37.47 -80.08 -25.92
N SER A 21 -37.04 -81.07 -25.15
CA SER A 21 -37.72 -81.47 -23.92
C SER A 21 -37.76 -80.29 -22.95
N GLY A 22 -38.91 -80.04 -22.31
CA GLY A 22 -39.01 -78.99 -21.28
C GLY A 22 -37.97 -79.14 -20.15
N GLY A 23 -37.47 -80.36 -19.93
CA GLY A 23 -36.36 -80.63 -19.01
C GLY A 23 -35.01 -80.11 -19.50
N GLU A 24 -34.71 -80.23 -20.80
CA GLU A 24 -33.46 -79.72 -21.38
C GLU A 24 -33.44 -78.18 -21.40
N ILE A 25 -34.58 -77.55 -21.69
CA ILE A 25 -34.73 -76.08 -21.62
C ILE A 25 -34.56 -75.58 -20.19
N ALA A 26 -35.15 -76.28 -19.21
CA ALA A 26 -35.03 -75.92 -17.80
C ALA A 26 -33.57 -76.04 -17.31
N GLU A 27 -32.86 -77.09 -17.72
CA GLU A 27 -31.45 -77.30 -17.37
C GLU A 27 -30.54 -76.25 -18.02
N GLU A 28 -30.78 -75.90 -19.28
CA GLU A 28 -30.03 -74.86 -19.99
C GLU A 28 -30.28 -73.47 -19.38
N MET A 29 -31.54 -73.13 -19.07
CA MET A 29 -31.88 -71.90 -18.36
C MET A 29 -31.26 -71.83 -16.96
N GLU A 30 -31.20 -72.94 -16.24
CA GLU A 30 -30.55 -72.97 -14.93
C GLU A 30 -29.03 -72.85 -15.03
N LYS A 31 -28.42 -73.45 -16.04
CA LYS A 31 -27.00 -73.27 -16.36
C LYS A 31 -26.69 -71.81 -16.70
N GLU A 32 -27.48 -71.16 -17.56
CA GLU A 32 -27.33 -69.73 -17.88
C GLU A 32 -27.50 -68.85 -16.64
N ARG A 33 -28.46 -69.16 -15.77
CA ARG A 33 -28.65 -68.46 -14.49
C ARG A 33 -27.41 -68.58 -13.60
N ARG A 34 -26.83 -69.77 -13.47
CA ARG A 34 -25.60 -69.99 -12.69
C ARG A 34 -24.40 -69.28 -13.31
N THR A 35 -24.27 -69.27 -14.63
CA THR A 35 -23.23 -68.51 -15.34
C THR A 35 -23.38 -67.01 -15.14
N PHE A 36 -24.61 -66.48 -15.19
CA PHE A 36 -24.87 -65.06 -14.90
C PHE A 36 -24.52 -64.70 -13.45
N GLN A 37 -24.91 -65.54 -12.49
CA GLN A 37 -24.57 -65.36 -11.08
C GLN A 37 -23.05 -65.38 -10.85
N LEU A 38 -22.33 -66.28 -11.50
CA LEU A 38 -20.86 -66.34 -11.45
C LEU A 38 -20.23 -65.06 -12.01
N ASN A 39 -20.64 -64.64 -13.19
CA ASN A 39 -20.13 -63.42 -13.83
C ASN A 39 -20.42 -62.16 -12.99
N MET A 40 -21.58 -62.11 -12.33
CA MET A 40 -21.94 -61.03 -11.41
C MET A 40 -21.02 -61.03 -10.17
N CYS A 41 -20.73 -62.19 -9.60
CA CYS A 41 -19.79 -62.31 -8.49
C CYS A 41 -18.37 -61.86 -8.89
N GLU A 42 -17.86 -62.29 -10.04
CA GLU A 42 -16.54 -61.86 -10.53
C GLU A 42 -16.47 -60.36 -10.78
N TYR A 43 -17.55 -59.77 -11.32
CA TYR A 43 -17.66 -58.33 -11.49
C TYR A 43 -17.62 -57.58 -10.15
N LEU A 44 -18.41 -58.03 -9.16
CA LEU A 44 -18.45 -57.42 -7.83
C LEU A 44 -17.11 -57.50 -7.11
N ILE A 45 -16.39 -58.62 -7.25
CA ILE A 45 -15.03 -58.78 -6.71
C ILE A 45 -14.08 -57.75 -7.34
N LYS A 46 -14.07 -57.62 -8.68
CA LYS A 46 -13.24 -56.62 -9.37
C LYS A 46 -13.58 -55.18 -8.95
N VAL A 47 -14.87 -54.85 -8.80
CA VAL A 47 -15.29 -53.52 -8.31
C VAL A 47 -14.77 -53.28 -6.89
N ASN A 48 -14.81 -54.30 -6.03
CA ASN A 48 -14.33 -54.18 -4.66
C ASN A 48 -12.80 -54.02 -4.59
N GLU A 49 -12.05 -54.73 -5.43
CA GLU A 49 -10.60 -54.56 -5.55
C GLU A 49 -10.23 -53.15 -6.02
N ILE A 50 -10.95 -52.60 -7.01
CA ILE A 50 -10.72 -51.24 -7.50
C ILE A 50 -11.02 -50.20 -6.41
N LYS A 51 -12.14 -50.36 -5.68
CA LYS A 51 -12.50 -49.47 -4.56
C LYS A 51 -11.46 -49.54 -3.45
N THR A 52 -10.98 -50.74 -3.12
CA THR A 52 -9.97 -50.95 -2.07
C THR A 52 -8.62 -50.33 -2.46
N LYS A 53 -8.15 -50.55 -3.69
CA LYS A 53 -6.89 -49.97 -4.18
C LYS A 53 -6.94 -48.43 -4.26
N LYS A 54 -8.03 -47.86 -4.76
CA LYS A 54 -8.19 -46.39 -4.85
C LYS A 54 -8.40 -45.74 -3.48
N GLY A 55 -9.20 -46.36 -2.60
CA GLY A 55 -9.48 -45.84 -1.26
C GLY A 55 -8.25 -45.86 -0.34
N ILE A 56 -7.52 -46.98 -0.30
CA ILE A 56 -6.30 -47.09 0.50
C ILE A 56 -5.20 -46.16 -0.01
N GLY A 57 -5.02 -46.07 -1.34
CA GLY A 57 -4.04 -45.16 -1.94
C GLY A 57 -4.33 -43.68 -1.64
N LEU A 58 -5.60 -43.27 -1.69
CA LEU A 58 -6.02 -41.92 -1.34
C LEU A 58 -5.77 -41.61 0.14
N LEU A 59 -6.12 -42.54 1.04
CA LEU A 59 -5.87 -42.39 2.48
C LEU A 59 -4.38 -42.32 2.80
N GLN A 60 -3.54 -43.15 2.16
CA GLN A 60 -2.09 -43.09 2.34
C GLN A 60 -1.50 -41.75 1.86
N ASN A 61 -1.98 -41.20 0.74
CA ASN A 61 -1.56 -39.89 0.27
C ASN A 61 -2.04 -38.76 1.19
N HIS A 62 -3.25 -38.86 1.73
CA HIS A 62 -3.76 -37.89 2.70
C HIS A 62 -2.96 -37.91 4.01
N ILE A 63 -2.58 -39.11 4.50
CA ILE A 63 -1.72 -39.26 5.68
C ILE A 63 -0.34 -38.63 5.41
N LYS A 64 0.25 -38.88 4.24
CA LYS A 64 1.52 -38.23 3.84
C LYS A 64 1.39 -36.71 3.80
N HIS A 65 0.31 -36.19 3.23
CA HIS A 65 0.04 -34.76 3.18
C HIS A 65 -0.07 -34.14 4.59
N CYS A 66 -0.84 -34.77 5.49
CA CYS A 66 -0.95 -34.33 6.88
C CYS A 66 0.40 -34.34 7.60
N ASN A 67 1.22 -35.37 7.40
CA ASN A 67 2.57 -35.45 8.00
C ASN A 67 3.50 -34.36 7.45
N SER A 68 3.46 -34.08 6.14
CA SER A 68 4.21 -33.00 5.54
C SER A 68 3.77 -31.63 6.07
N GLN A 69 2.47 -31.40 6.24
CA GLN A 69 1.96 -30.17 6.86
C GLN A 69 2.40 -30.04 8.32
N PHE A 70 2.37 -31.12 9.10
CA PHE A 70 2.83 -31.10 10.48
C PHE A 70 4.31 -30.73 10.58
N ASN A 71 5.16 -31.32 9.73
CA ASN A 71 6.58 -30.98 9.66
C ASN A 71 6.80 -29.50 9.28
N PHE A 72 6.05 -29.00 8.31
CA PHE A 72 6.11 -27.59 7.92
C PHE A 72 5.75 -26.67 9.09
N PHE A 73 4.65 -26.94 9.81
CA PHE A 73 4.28 -26.14 10.99
C PHE A 73 5.34 -26.20 12.09
N GLN A 74 6.01 -27.34 12.26
CA GLN A 74 7.08 -27.48 13.24
C GLN A 74 8.35 -26.69 12.85
N GLU A 75 8.69 -26.62 11.57
CA GLU A 75 9.74 -25.74 11.06
C GLU A 75 9.39 -24.26 11.20
N CYS A 76 8.14 -23.88 10.90
CA CYS A 76 7.64 -22.53 11.15
C CYS A 76 7.78 -22.16 12.62
N LEU A 77 7.33 -23.03 13.54
CA LEU A 77 7.43 -22.80 14.98
C LEU A 77 8.89 -22.61 15.42
N ASN A 78 9.79 -23.48 14.95
CA ASN A 78 11.22 -23.35 15.23
C ASN A 78 11.81 -22.03 14.72
N THR A 79 11.38 -21.58 13.55
CA THR A 79 11.81 -20.31 12.95
C THR A 79 11.28 -19.13 13.76
N THR A 80 10.01 -19.17 14.18
CA THR A 80 9.41 -18.15 15.05
C THR A 80 10.14 -18.05 16.40
N VAL A 81 10.54 -19.18 17.00
CA VAL A 81 11.32 -19.19 18.24
C VAL A 81 12.70 -18.56 18.03
N LYS A 82 13.37 -18.81 16.90
CA LYS A 82 14.64 -18.15 16.56
C LYS A 82 14.46 -16.63 16.39
N LEU A 83 13.40 -16.22 15.69
CA LEU A 83 13.07 -14.81 15.49
C LEU A 83 12.81 -14.12 16.83
N LYS A 84 12.06 -14.75 17.73
CA LYS A 84 11.81 -14.23 19.08
C LYS A 84 13.11 -13.99 19.86
N LYS A 85 14.03 -14.95 19.85
CA LYS A 85 15.36 -14.79 20.49
C LYS A 85 16.17 -13.65 19.87
N PHE A 86 16.07 -13.46 18.55
CA PHE A 86 16.72 -12.34 17.86
C PHE A 86 16.11 -11.00 18.27
N THR A 87 14.78 -10.90 18.37
CA THR A 87 14.09 -9.70 18.87
C THR A 87 14.48 -9.40 20.33
N GLU A 88 14.54 -10.41 21.18
CA GLU A 88 14.98 -10.26 22.58
C GLU A 88 16.43 -9.74 22.69
N LYS A 89 17.29 -10.02 21.71
CA LYS A 89 18.66 -9.47 21.63
C LYS A 89 18.71 -8.04 21.08
N LEU A 90 17.84 -7.68 20.14
CA LEU A 90 17.78 -6.34 19.56
C LEU A 90 17.30 -5.26 20.55
N ILE A 91 16.39 -5.61 21.46
CA ILE A 91 15.86 -4.67 22.45
C ILE A 91 16.97 -4.00 23.30
N PRO A 92 17.90 -4.74 23.93
CA PRO A 92 18.98 -4.14 24.70
C PRO A 92 20.01 -3.41 23.83
N GLU A 93 20.29 -3.88 22.60
CA GLU A 93 21.17 -3.18 21.66
C GLU A 93 20.59 -1.80 21.28
N LEU A 94 19.28 -1.73 21.01
CA LEU A 94 18.58 -0.48 20.70
C LEU A 94 18.55 0.47 21.90
N GLN A 95 18.36 -0.04 23.13
CA GLN A 95 18.46 0.76 24.35
C GLN A 95 19.87 1.32 24.55
N SER A 96 20.91 0.52 24.30
CA SER A 96 22.31 0.96 24.37
C SER A 96 22.61 2.06 23.36
N MET A 97 22.19 1.90 22.10
CA MET A 97 22.35 2.95 21.09
C MET A 97 21.60 4.24 21.46
N LYS A 98 20.38 4.12 22.01
CA LYS A 98 19.61 5.28 22.45
C LYS A 98 20.31 6.04 23.58
N ILE A 99 20.85 5.32 24.57
CA ILE A 99 21.63 5.93 25.66
C ILE A 99 22.86 6.66 25.10
N GLY A 100 23.59 6.02 24.17
CA GLY A 100 24.74 6.65 23.50
C GLY A 100 24.37 7.93 22.74
N GLN A 101 23.28 7.91 21.97
CA GLN A 101 22.78 9.10 21.27
C GLN A 101 22.35 10.22 22.22
N ASP A 102 21.71 9.88 23.34
CA ASP A 102 21.33 10.87 24.37
C ASP A 102 22.56 11.47 25.05
N GLU A 103 23.63 10.70 25.26
CA GLU A 103 24.92 11.18 25.78
C GLU A 103 25.64 12.09 24.78
N GLU A 104 25.76 11.70 23.51
CA GLU A 104 26.31 12.56 22.45
C GLU A 104 25.53 13.87 22.34
N LYS A 105 24.20 13.81 22.37
CA LYS A 105 23.34 14.99 22.36
C LYS A 105 23.60 15.90 23.56
N LYS A 106 23.79 15.33 24.76
CA LYS A 106 24.17 16.12 25.96
C LYS A 106 25.53 16.77 25.80
N GLN A 107 26.52 16.06 25.26
CA GLN A 107 27.86 16.60 25.00
C GLN A 107 27.80 17.75 23.99
N LEU A 108 27.05 17.59 22.89
CA LEU A 108 26.85 18.63 21.89
C LEU A 108 26.10 19.85 22.45
N CYS A 109 25.09 19.64 23.31
CA CYS A 109 24.39 20.74 23.97
C CYS A 109 25.33 21.51 24.92
N SER A 110 26.15 20.80 25.70
CA SER A 110 27.16 21.41 26.57
C SER A 110 28.17 22.22 25.77
N LEU A 111 28.72 21.65 24.69
CA LEU A 111 29.66 22.32 23.81
C LEU A 111 29.04 23.57 23.15
N ARG A 112 27.79 23.47 22.69
CA ARG A 112 27.04 24.62 22.16
C ARG A 112 26.93 25.73 23.20
N ASP A 113 26.60 25.41 24.44
CA ASP A 113 26.40 26.42 25.49
C ASP A 113 27.72 27.06 25.91
N GLN A 114 28.82 26.29 25.94
CA GLN A 114 30.18 26.81 26.12
C GLN A 114 30.58 27.76 24.98
N LEU A 115 30.37 27.36 23.72
CA LEU A 115 30.67 28.19 22.55
C LEU A 115 29.82 29.47 22.54
N LYS A 116 28.54 29.38 22.91
CA LYS A 116 27.64 30.53 23.01
C LYS A 116 28.10 31.52 24.07
N THR A 117 28.60 31.01 25.20
CA THR A 117 29.15 31.84 26.28
C THR A 117 30.46 32.51 25.86
N ALA A 118 31.35 31.78 25.18
CA ALA A 118 32.59 32.33 24.63
C ALA A 118 32.32 33.45 23.60
N LEU A 119 31.37 33.24 22.67
CA LEU A 119 30.97 34.23 21.67
C LEU A 119 30.29 35.46 22.28
N GLN A 120 29.56 35.32 23.39
CA GLN A 120 28.96 36.46 24.11
C GLN A 120 30.01 37.28 24.87
N LEU A 121 31.11 36.68 25.29
CA LEU A 121 32.23 37.40 25.92
C LEU A 121 33.02 38.19 24.87
N GLU A 122 33.25 37.63 23.68
CA GLU A 122 33.88 38.36 22.56
C GLU A 122 33.00 39.52 22.05
N GLN A 123 31.67 39.38 22.05
CA GLN A 123 30.75 40.47 21.66
C GLN A 123 30.69 41.64 22.65
N LYS A 124 31.18 41.50 23.88
CA LYS A 124 31.24 42.60 24.85
C LYS A 124 32.48 43.48 24.71
N GLU A 125 33.54 43.00 24.06
CA GLU A 125 34.77 43.77 23.89
C GLU A 125 34.76 44.67 22.65
N ASP A 126 33.82 44.49 21.72
CA ASP A 126 33.79 45.26 20.46
C ASP A 126 32.41 45.90 20.21
N SER A 127 32.10 46.93 21.01
CA SER A 127 30.99 47.84 20.75
C SER A 127 31.42 48.94 19.78
N GLY A 128 31.54 48.57 18.50
CA GLY A 128 31.83 49.49 17.41
C GLY A 128 31.49 48.93 16.04
N SER A 129 30.41 49.44 15.43
CA SER A 129 30.15 49.44 13.98
C SER A 129 29.59 48.17 13.29
N LYS A 130 28.35 48.36 12.79
CA LYS A 130 27.70 47.80 11.58
C LYS A 130 27.23 46.35 11.59
N GLN A 131 25.90 46.24 11.47
CA GLN A 131 25.11 45.19 10.78
C GLN A 131 25.97 44.25 9.89
N ALA A 132 26.34 43.09 10.44
CA ALA A 132 27.03 42.04 9.71
C ALA A 132 26.20 40.75 9.74
N ARG A 133 25.62 40.46 8.58
CA ARG A 133 25.10 39.17 8.14
C ARG A 133 26.17 38.11 8.39
N TYR A 134 25.83 37.03 9.08
CA TYR A 134 26.73 35.90 9.38
C TYR A 134 27.46 35.41 8.12
N ASN A 135 28.78 35.60 8.04
CA ASN A 135 29.64 34.98 7.04
C ASN A 135 30.39 33.82 7.70
N MET A 136 29.83 32.60 7.61
CA MET A 136 30.57 31.37 7.85
C MET A 136 31.44 31.07 6.61
N HIS A 137 32.70 30.69 6.83
CA HIS A 137 33.77 30.37 5.85
C HIS A 137 33.42 29.29 4.80
N GLN A 138 32.38 29.53 4.00
CA GLN A 138 31.99 28.70 2.87
C GLN A 138 32.36 29.44 1.58
N LEU A 139 32.90 28.74 0.59
CA LEU A 139 33.20 29.30 -0.73
C LEU A 139 31.91 29.87 -1.34
N GLN A 140 31.71 31.18 -1.25
CA GLN A 140 30.59 31.87 -1.87
C GLN A 140 30.80 31.86 -3.38
N GLY A 141 29.85 31.26 -4.10
CA GLY A 141 29.85 31.29 -5.55
C GLY A 141 29.59 32.70 -6.06
N ASN A 142 30.04 33.02 -7.28
CA ASN A 142 29.64 34.26 -7.91
C ASN A 142 28.15 34.19 -8.27
N LYS A 143 27.34 35.09 -7.68
CA LYS A 143 25.88 35.14 -7.83
C LYS A 143 25.40 35.36 -9.25
N GLN A 144 26.24 35.92 -10.12
CA GLN A 144 25.91 36.19 -11.52
C GLN A 144 25.64 34.92 -12.34
N TYR A 145 26.15 33.76 -11.88
CA TYR A 145 25.95 32.49 -12.57
C TYR A 145 24.64 31.77 -12.19
N GLY A 146 23.87 32.28 -11.22
CA GLY A 146 22.62 31.67 -10.77
C GLY A 146 22.82 30.37 -9.97
N THR A 147 21.73 29.62 -9.77
CA THR A 147 21.67 28.39 -8.95
C THR A 147 21.44 27.12 -9.78
N GLU A 148 21.29 27.25 -11.10
CA GLU A 148 21.05 26.15 -12.02
C GLU A 148 21.99 26.22 -13.23
N LYS A 149 22.48 25.06 -13.69
CA LYS A 149 23.29 24.94 -14.90
C LYS A 149 23.18 23.53 -15.45
N SER A 150 22.95 23.41 -16.75
CA SER A 150 23.00 22.14 -17.49
C SER A 150 24.10 22.23 -18.54
N GLY A 151 24.89 21.18 -18.68
CA GLY A 151 25.97 21.14 -19.65
C GLY A 151 26.74 19.83 -19.61
N THR A 152 27.97 19.86 -20.09
CA THR A 152 28.80 18.66 -20.16
C THR A 152 30.11 18.87 -19.42
N LEU A 153 30.51 17.90 -18.60
CA LEU A 153 31.77 17.88 -17.86
C LEU A 153 32.51 16.58 -18.14
N PHE A 154 33.84 16.63 -18.13
CA PHE A 154 34.64 15.41 -18.15
C PHE A 154 34.77 14.88 -16.73
N LYS A 155 34.23 13.68 -16.47
CA LYS A 155 34.37 12.98 -15.18
C LYS A 155 35.48 11.93 -15.29
N LYS A 156 36.38 11.86 -14.32
CA LYS A 156 37.39 10.80 -14.23
C LYS A 156 36.76 9.46 -13.84
N SER A 157 37.13 8.37 -14.52
CA SER A 157 36.68 7.01 -14.17
C SER A 157 37.40 6.47 -12.92
N ASP A 158 36.71 5.60 -12.17
CA ASP A 158 37.26 4.92 -10.97
C ASP A 158 37.88 3.54 -11.26
N GLY A 159 37.81 3.05 -12.50
CA GLY A 159 38.39 1.76 -12.87
C GLY A 159 39.94 1.76 -12.87
N LEU A 160 40.52 0.57 -13.07
CA LEU A 160 41.98 0.32 -13.13
C LEU A 160 42.74 1.29 -14.05
N ARG A 161 42.08 1.83 -15.08
CA ARG A 161 42.58 2.94 -15.90
C ARG A 161 41.75 4.19 -15.62
N LYS A 162 42.39 5.21 -15.03
CA LYS A 162 41.78 6.51 -14.76
C LYS A 162 41.73 7.35 -16.03
N VAL A 163 40.59 7.41 -16.70
CA VAL A 163 40.37 8.11 -17.97
C VAL A 163 39.27 9.16 -17.81
N TRP A 164 39.43 10.31 -18.46
CA TRP A 164 38.40 11.35 -18.51
C TRP A 164 37.29 10.97 -19.50
N GLN A 165 36.04 11.00 -19.06
CA GLN A 165 34.87 10.67 -19.86
C GLN A 165 33.88 11.82 -19.85
N LYS A 166 33.40 12.22 -21.04
CA LYS A 166 32.42 13.31 -21.18
C LYS A 166 31.04 12.86 -20.68
N ARG A 167 30.46 13.57 -19.70
CA ARG A 167 29.18 13.26 -19.04
C ARG A 167 28.25 14.48 -19.06
N LYS A 168 26.96 14.27 -19.29
CA LYS A 168 25.95 15.33 -19.15
C LYS A 168 25.69 15.53 -17.67
N CYS A 169 25.81 16.77 -17.21
CA CYS A 169 25.63 17.18 -15.84
C CYS A 169 24.56 18.26 -15.75
N THR A 170 23.68 18.17 -14.75
CA THR A 170 22.62 19.15 -14.50
C THR A 170 22.57 19.49 -13.03
N ILE A 171 22.68 20.76 -12.68
CA ILE A 171 22.45 21.29 -11.33
C ILE A 171 21.10 21.98 -11.32
N SER A 172 20.23 21.55 -10.42
CA SER A 172 18.90 22.14 -10.21
C SER A 172 18.38 21.75 -8.83
N ASN A 173 17.68 22.67 -8.14
CA ASN A 173 17.02 22.41 -6.86
C ASN A 173 17.93 21.81 -5.77
N GLY A 174 19.20 22.22 -5.68
CA GLY A 174 20.14 21.70 -4.68
C GLY A 174 20.68 20.30 -4.97
N TYR A 175 20.43 19.75 -6.16
CA TYR A 175 20.98 18.46 -6.60
C TYR A 175 21.85 18.60 -7.86
N LEU A 176 22.92 17.81 -7.92
CA LEU A 176 23.71 17.57 -9.14
C LEU A 176 23.36 16.19 -9.70
N THR A 177 22.94 16.15 -10.96
CA THR A 177 22.62 14.93 -11.70
C THR A 177 23.70 14.65 -12.75
N ILE A 178 24.23 13.43 -12.81
CA ILE A 178 25.34 13.03 -13.71
C ILE A 178 24.91 11.81 -14.53
N SER A 179 24.90 11.94 -15.86
CA SER A 179 24.46 10.85 -16.75
C SER A 179 25.45 9.69 -16.84
N HIS A 180 24.91 8.46 -16.94
CA HIS A 180 25.71 7.29 -17.31
C HIS A 180 26.05 7.30 -18.81
N SER A 181 26.93 6.38 -19.22
CA SER A 181 27.44 6.27 -20.60
C SER A 181 26.56 5.32 -21.40
N THR A 182 25.83 4.46 -20.69
CA THR A 182 24.76 3.62 -21.21
C THR A 182 23.45 4.39 -21.12
N LEU A 183 22.72 4.46 -22.24
CA LEU A 183 21.45 5.20 -22.36
C LEU A 183 20.33 4.66 -21.44
N ASN A 184 20.43 3.40 -21.02
CA ASN A 184 19.40 2.72 -20.21
C ASN A 184 19.64 2.79 -18.69
N ARG A 185 20.70 3.44 -18.20
CA ARG A 185 20.97 3.55 -16.75
C ARG A 185 20.56 4.94 -16.24
N PRO A 186 19.72 5.04 -15.18
CA PRO A 186 19.29 6.33 -14.62
C PRO A 186 20.51 7.11 -14.10
N PRO A 187 20.51 8.45 -14.24
CA PRO A 187 21.66 9.28 -13.86
C PRO A 187 21.87 9.31 -12.34
N VAL A 188 23.14 9.42 -11.91
CA VAL A 188 23.49 9.58 -10.49
C VAL A 188 23.02 10.93 -10.00
N LYS A 189 22.28 10.97 -8.89
CA LYS A 189 21.80 12.21 -8.27
C LYS A 189 22.49 12.44 -6.91
N LEU A 190 23.16 13.57 -6.76
CA LEU A 190 23.92 13.96 -5.57
C LEU A 190 23.26 15.15 -4.88
N ASN A 191 23.01 15.05 -3.57
CA ASN A 191 22.50 16.15 -2.76
C ASN A 191 23.64 17.10 -2.37
N LEU A 192 23.62 18.33 -2.88
CA LEU A 192 24.69 19.30 -2.69
C LEU A 192 24.84 19.77 -1.25
N LEU A 193 23.79 19.67 -0.43
CA LEU A 193 23.88 19.95 1.01
C LEU A 193 24.91 19.06 1.71
N THR A 194 25.05 17.82 1.24
CA THR A 194 25.97 16.82 1.78
C THR A 194 27.33 16.79 1.07
N CYS A 195 27.49 17.59 0.00
CA CYS A 195 28.71 17.61 -0.80
C CYS A 195 29.60 18.83 -0.49
N GLN A 196 30.90 18.67 -0.68
CA GLN A 196 31.89 19.76 -0.61
C GLN A 196 32.53 19.95 -1.98
N VAL A 197 32.45 21.18 -2.50
CA VAL A 197 33.12 21.57 -3.75
C VAL A 197 34.54 22.03 -3.42
N LYS A 198 35.53 21.46 -4.07
CA LYS A 198 36.96 21.80 -3.93
C LYS A 198 37.55 22.12 -5.30
N PRO A 199 37.73 23.40 -5.64
CA PRO A 199 38.49 23.80 -6.83
C PRO A 199 39.92 23.26 -6.72
N ASN A 200 40.49 22.79 -7.83
CA ASN A 200 41.88 22.36 -7.84
C ASN A 200 42.80 23.60 -7.93
N ALA A 201 43.77 23.71 -7.03
CA ALA A 201 44.70 24.84 -6.97
C ALA A 201 45.73 24.83 -8.12
N ASP A 202 46.10 23.63 -8.59
CA ASP A 202 47.16 23.44 -9.59
C ASP A 202 46.62 23.43 -11.03
N ASP A 203 45.40 22.92 -11.22
CA ASP A 203 44.71 22.93 -12.51
C ASP A 203 43.36 23.64 -12.41
N ARG A 204 43.32 24.88 -12.88
CA ARG A 204 42.15 25.76 -12.81
C ARG A 204 40.97 25.30 -13.68
N LYS A 205 41.14 24.27 -14.50
CA LYS A 205 40.05 23.62 -15.24
C LYS A 205 39.44 22.45 -14.48
N CYS A 206 40.06 22.01 -13.39
CA CYS A 206 39.63 20.87 -12.59
C CYS A 206 38.99 21.31 -11.27
N PHE A 207 38.00 20.54 -10.83
CA PHE A 207 37.45 20.65 -9.49
C PHE A 207 36.94 19.28 -9.02
N ASP A 208 36.96 19.10 -7.71
CA ASP A 208 36.49 17.90 -7.04
C ASP A 208 35.17 18.19 -6.31
N LEU A 209 34.23 17.25 -6.41
CA LEU A 209 33.03 17.22 -5.59
C LEU A 209 33.11 16.03 -4.64
N VAL A 210 33.36 16.32 -3.36
CA VAL A 210 33.45 15.31 -2.31
C VAL A 210 32.06 15.07 -1.74
N SER A 211 31.52 13.87 -1.94
CA SER A 211 30.31 13.38 -1.28
C SER A 211 30.69 12.49 -0.09
N HIS A 212 29.70 12.03 0.69
CA HIS A 212 29.95 11.23 1.90
C HIS A 212 30.64 9.88 1.63
N ASN A 213 30.42 9.28 0.45
CA ASN A 213 30.95 7.96 0.10
C ASN A 213 31.92 7.98 -1.10
N ARG A 214 32.08 9.12 -1.79
CA ARG A 214 32.89 9.20 -3.02
C ARG A 214 33.34 10.62 -3.36
N THR A 215 34.54 10.74 -3.93
CA THR A 215 35.01 11.99 -4.54
C THR A 215 34.88 11.92 -6.06
N TYR A 216 34.19 12.89 -6.64
CA TYR A 216 34.01 13.02 -8.08
C TYR A 216 34.99 14.04 -8.63
N HIS A 217 35.89 13.60 -9.51
CA HIS A 217 36.84 14.49 -10.19
C HIS A 217 36.25 14.97 -11.51
N PHE A 218 36.14 16.28 -11.68
CA PHE A 218 35.63 16.92 -12.90
C PHE A 218 36.67 17.81 -13.56
N LEU A 219 36.63 17.81 -14.90
CA LEU A 219 37.40 18.69 -15.77
C LEU A 219 36.41 19.42 -16.70
N ALA A 220 36.46 20.76 -16.66
CA ALA A 220 35.67 21.63 -17.52
C ALA A 220 36.38 21.89 -18.86
N GLU A 221 35.64 22.36 -19.87
CA GLU A 221 36.20 22.69 -21.19
C GLU A 221 37.14 23.91 -21.15
N GLY A 222 37.00 24.78 -20.15
CA GLY A 222 37.86 25.94 -19.92
C GLY A 222 37.82 26.45 -18.49
N GLU A 223 38.73 27.37 -18.15
CA GLU A 223 38.83 27.97 -16.81
C GLU A 223 37.56 28.76 -16.43
N GLN A 224 37.01 29.54 -17.37
CA GLN A 224 35.77 30.28 -17.14
C GLN A 224 34.57 29.35 -16.89
N GLU A 225 34.49 28.23 -17.60
CA GLU A 225 33.45 27.23 -17.37
C GLU A 225 33.64 26.54 -16.01
N CYS A 226 34.87 26.22 -15.62
CA CYS A 226 35.18 25.67 -14.30
C CYS A 226 34.68 26.60 -13.19
N VAL A 227 35.00 27.90 -13.28
CA VAL A 227 34.54 28.94 -12.34
C VAL A 227 33.02 29.03 -12.31
N ALA A 228 32.35 28.95 -13.46
CA ALA A 228 30.89 28.96 -13.54
C ALA A 228 30.28 27.72 -12.85
N TRP A 229 30.81 26.52 -13.13
CA TRP A 229 30.34 25.27 -12.51
C TRP A 229 30.51 25.27 -11.00
N VAL A 230 31.69 25.65 -10.50
CA VAL A 230 31.95 25.77 -9.05
C VAL A 230 31.03 26.80 -8.42
N SER A 231 30.83 27.95 -9.07
CA SER A 231 29.95 29.01 -8.56
C SER A 231 28.49 28.54 -8.47
N VAL A 232 27.96 27.88 -9.50
CA VAL A 232 26.58 27.36 -9.50
C VAL A 232 26.40 26.27 -8.45
N LEU A 233 27.37 25.37 -8.27
CA LEU A 233 27.33 24.35 -7.22
C LEU A 233 27.26 24.98 -5.82
N SER A 234 28.08 26.00 -5.56
CA SER A 234 28.05 26.75 -4.30
C SER A 234 26.74 27.51 -4.11
N ASN A 235 26.26 28.22 -5.14
CA ASN A 235 25.01 29.00 -5.08
C ASN A 235 23.79 28.10 -4.84
N SER A 236 23.70 26.98 -5.57
CA SER A 236 22.61 26.00 -5.43
C SER A 236 22.60 25.36 -4.04
N LYS A 237 23.78 25.09 -3.48
CA LYS A 237 23.93 24.62 -2.09
C LYS A 237 23.46 25.67 -1.08
N GLU A 238 23.87 26.93 -1.25
CA GLU A 238 23.48 28.04 -0.37
C GLU A 238 21.97 28.28 -0.41
N GLU A 239 21.34 28.23 -1.59
CA GLU A 239 19.90 28.32 -1.76
C GLU A 239 19.17 27.16 -1.04
N ALA A 240 19.63 25.93 -1.24
CA ALA A 240 19.08 24.76 -0.54
C ALA A 240 19.23 24.88 0.99
N LEU A 241 20.36 25.40 1.48
CA LEU A 241 20.57 25.67 2.92
C LEU A 241 19.62 26.74 3.43
N ASN A 242 19.48 27.85 2.70
CA ASN A 242 18.58 28.95 3.09
C ASN A 242 17.12 28.51 3.09
N VAL A 243 16.70 27.66 2.15
CA VAL A 243 15.37 27.03 2.16
C VAL A 243 15.21 26.11 3.37
N ALA A 244 16.22 25.30 3.71
CA ALA A 244 16.17 24.44 4.90
C ALA A 244 16.09 25.25 6.22
N PHE A 245 16.80 26.37 6.33
CA PHE A 245 16.80 27.21 7.53
C PHE A 245 15.58 28.14 7.62
N SER A 246 15.07 28.67 6.51
CA SER A 246 13.84 29.47 6.49
C SER A 246 12.61 28.64 6.86
N LYS A 247 12.60 27.34 6.52
CA LYS A 247 11.60 26.36 7.00
C LYS A 247 11.56 26.21 8.53
N ALA A 248 12.64 26.51 9.25
CA ALA A 248 12.69 26.41 10.70
C ALA A 248 12.02 27.59 11.44
N GLN A 249 11.82 28.74 10.77
CA GLN A 249 11.26 29.95 11.42
C GLN A 249 9.80 30.27 11.01
N GLY A 250 9.20 29.54 10.07
CA GLY A 250 7.79 29.71 9.65
C GLY A 250 7.01 28.41 9.35
N GLY A 251 7.48 27.27 9.86
CA GLY A 251 7.28 25.95 9.26
C GLY A 251 5.94 25.21 9.40
N GLY A 252 4.89 25.78 10.00
CA GLY A 252 3.64 25.04 10.27
C GLY A 252 2.81 24.71 9.01
N GLU A 253 2.46 25.73 8.23
CA GLU A 253 1.60 25.56 7.05
C GLU A 253 2.39 25.03 5.83
N SER A 254 3.61 25.53 5.61
CA SER A 254 4.46 25.07 4.51
C SER A 254 4.82 23.58 4.62
N SER A 255 5.04 23.05 5.84
CA SER A 255 5.34 21.64 6.05
C SER A 255 4.13 20.74 5.78
N ARG A 256 2.92 21.18 6.15
CA ARG A 256 1.67 20.44 5.90
C ARG A 256 1.31 20.41 4.42
N GLU A 257 1.55 21.50 3.70
CA GLU A 257 1.34 21.57 2.25
C GLU A 257 2.36 20.72 1.49
N GLU A 258 3.61 20.64 1.96
CA GLU A 258 4.62 19.71 1.43
C GLU A 258 4.23 18.26 1.67
N LEU A 259 3.80 17.92 2.90
CA LEU A 259 3.33 16.57 3.25
C LEU A 259 2.13 16.16 2.39
N THR A 260 1.14 17.05 2.28
CA THR A 260 -0.07 16.80 1.47
C THR A 260 0.31 16.55 0.01
N ARG A 261 1.21 17.35 -0.57
CA ARG A 261 1.71 17.13 -1.93
C ARG A 261 2.41 15.78 -2.08
N ALA A 262 3.27 15.39 -1.14
CA ALA A 262 3.95 14.11 -1.17
C ALA A 262 2.96 12.93 -1.11
N ILE A 263 1.92 13.02 -0.28
CA ILE A 263 0.85 12.01 -0.22
C ILE A 263 0.08 11.96 -1.55
N ILE A 264 -0.25 13.10 -2.16
CA ILE A 264 -0.97 13.15 -3.44
C ILE A 264 -0.18 12.45 -4.55
N GLU A 265 1.13 12.69 -4.64
CA GLU A 265 1.98 12.05 -5.65
C GLU A 265 2.05 10.54 -5.44
N GLU A 266 2.15 10.08 -4.20
CA GLU A 266 2.10 8.67 -3.85
C GLU A 266 0.74 8.04 -4.20
N VAL A 267 -0.37 8.72 -3.92
CA VAL A 267 -1.73 8.28 -4.29
C VAL A 267 -1.85 8.13 -5.80
N LYS A 268 -1.35 9.06 -6.61
CA LYS A 268 -1.38 8.94 -8.08
C LYS A 268 -0.61 7.71 -8.59
N CYS A 269 0.44 7.30 -7.88
CA CYS A 269 1.26 6.14 -8.24
C CYS A 269 0.68 4.79 -7.81
N MET A 270 -0.38 4.77 -7.00
CA MET A 270 -1.00 3.52 -6.54
C MET A 270 -1.59 2.68 -7.70
N PRO A 271 -1.70 1.35 -7.54
CA PRO A 271 -2.26 0.47 -8.56
C PRO A 271 -3.63 0.93 -9.08
N GLY A 272 -3.73 1.10 -10.40
CA GLY A 272 -4.94 1.54 -11.10
C GLY A 272 -5.21 3.04 -11.09
N ASN A 273 -4.49 3.85 -10.30
CA ASN A 273 -4.77 5.29 -10.18
C ASN A 273 -4.29 6.14 -11.37
N ARG A 274 -3.59 5.51 -12.35
CA ARG A 274 -3.25 6.13 -13.63
C ARG A 274 -4.42 6.18 -14.61
N GLU A 275 -5.51 5.50 -14.30
CA GLU A 275 -6.72 5.45 -15.12
C GLU A 275 -7.95 5.73 -14.26
N CYS A 276 -8.93 6.44 -14.81
CA CYS A 276 -10.20 6.74 -14.17
C CYS A 276 -10.89 5.45 -13.71
N CYS A 277 -11.32 5.43 -12.44
CA CYS A 277 -11.98 4.27 -11.84
C CYS A 277 -13.17 3.75 -12.67
N ASP A 278 -13.88 4.64 -13.37
CA ASP A 278 -15.14 4.30 -14.06
C ASP A 278 -15.04 4.14 -15.56
N CYS A 279 -14.20 4.93 -16.24
CA CYS A 279 -14.12 4.95 -17.71
C CYS A 279 -12.72 4.72 -18.28
N SER A 280 -11.74 4.44 -17.42
CA SER A 280 -10.34 4.24 -17.80
C SER A 280 -9.66 5.41 -18.53
N ALA A 281 -10.26 6.61 -18.54
CA ALA A 281 -9.58 7.82 -19.03
C ALA A 281 -8.27 8.07 -18.25
N PRO A 282 -7.17 8.45 -18.91
CA PRO A 282 -5.86 8.55 -18.27
C PRO A 282 -5.78 9.71 -17.26
N ASP A 283 -4.84 9.57 -16.32
CA ASP A 283 -4.43 10.59 -15.35
C ASP A 283 -5.61 11.29 -14.62
N PRO A 284 -6.50 10.54 -13.94
CA PRO A 284 -7.62 11.12 -13.22
C PRO A 284 -7.16 12.01 -12.05
N THR A 285 -7.73 13.21 -11.95
CA THR A 285 -7.35 14.22 -10.94
C THR A 285 -8.47 14.55 -9.95
N TRP A 286 -9.61 13.86 -10.02
CA TRP A 286 -10.71 14.05 -9.08
C TRP A 286 -10.80 12.88 -8.12
N LEU A 287 -10.80 13.17 -6.83
CA LEU A 287 -10.86 12.21 -5.74
C LEU A 287 -12.29 12.10 -5.20
N SER A 288 -12.81 10.87 -5.10
CA SER A 288 -13.95 10.57 -4.22
C SER A 288 -13.42 10.24 -2.83
N ILE A 289 -13.46 11.22 -1.93
CA ILE A 289 -12.82 11.20 -0.60
C ILE A 289 -13.29 10.02 0.23
N ASN A 290 -14.60 9.75 0.24
CA ASN A 290 -15.21 8.69 1.05
C ASN A 290 -15.00 7.27 0.48
N LEU A 291 -14.53 7.17 -0.77
CA LEU A 291 -14.34 5.88 -1.46
C LEU A 291 -12.86 5.58 -1.74
N GLY A 292 -11.98 6.58 -1.66
CA GLY A 292 -10.55 6.41 -1.90
C GLY A 292 -10.18 6.12 -3.35
N ILE A 293 -10.94 6.65 -4.32
CA ILE A 293 -10.75 6.42 -5.77
C ILE A 293 -10.54 7.71 -6.55
N LEU A 294 -9.81 7.61 -7.66
CA LEU A 294 -9.57 8.68 -8.62
C LEU A 294 -10.41 8.51 -9.90
N ILE A 295 -11.07 9.59 -10.31
CA ILE A 295 -11.93 9.64 -11.50
C ILE A 295 -11.59 10.87 -12.37
N CYS A 296 -11.96 10.81 -13.65
CA CYS A 296 -11.81 11.93 -14.57
C CYS A 296 -12.84 13.03 -14.29
N ILE A 297 -12.64 14.20 -14.89
CA ILE A 297 -13.52 15.36 -14.69
C ILE A 297 -14.98 15.08 -15.05
N GLU A 298 -15.23 14.33 -16.12
CA GLU A 298 -16.59 14.02 -16.60
C GLU A 298 -17.31 13.04 -15.68
N CYS A 299 -16.65 11.97 -15.24
CA CYS A 299 -17.21 11.03 -14.26
C CYS A 299 -17.44 11.72 -12.90
N SER A 300 -16.57 12.66 -12.53
CA SER A 300 -16.72 13.42 -11.30
C SER A 300 -18.01 14.27 -11.26
N GLY A 301 -18.46 14.78 -12.42
CA GLY A 301 -19.75 15.45 -12.55
C GLY A 301 -20.93 14.54 -12.15
N ILE A 302 -20.92 13.29 -12.62
CA ILE A 302 -21.97 12.31 -12.31
C ILE A 302 -21.90 11.90 -10.83
N HIS A 303 -20.70 11.75 -10.26
CA HIS A 303 -20.53 11.48 -8.83
C HIS A 303 -21.11 12.60 -7.95
N ARG A 304 -20.98 13.86 -8.37
CA ARG A 304 -21.62 15.00 -7.67
C ARG A 304 -23.14 14.92 -7.73
N GLU A 305 -23.71 14.52 -8.87
CA GLU A 305 -25.16 14.35 -9.05
C GLU A 305 -25.74 13.24 -8.14
N MET A 306 -24.98 12.18 -7.84
CA MET A 306 -25.42 11.12 -6.93
C MET A 306 -25.59 11.61 -5.47
N GLY A 307 -24.88 12.67 -5.09
CA GLY A 307 -24.99 13.30 -3.77
C GLY A 307 -23.98 12.79 -2.73
N VAL A 308 -23.77 13.62 -1.70
CA VAL A 308 -22.71 13.48 -0.68
C VAL A 308 -22.82 12.25 0.23
N HIS A 309 -23.95 11.55 0.19
CA HIS A 309 -24.18 10.30 0.92
C HIS A 309 -23.60 9.09 0.17
N LEU A 310 -23.32 9.23 -1.14
CA LEU A 310 -22.71 8.19 -1.96
C LEU A 310 -21.27 8.54 -2.34
N SER A 311 -21.02 9.78 -2.77
CA SER A 311 -19.69 10.22 -3.18
C SER A 311 -19.43 11.69 -2.87
N ARG A 312 -18.23 11.98 -2.36
CA ARG A 312 -17.76 13.34 -2.02
C ARG A 312 -16.55 13.69 -2.86
N ILE A 313 -16.72 14.60 -3.82
CA ILE A 313 -15.73 14.89 -4.85
C ILE A 313 -14.92 16.14 -4.53
N GLN A 314 -13.59 16.00 -4.57
CA GLN A 314 -12.62 17.08 -4.57
C GLN A 314 -11.56 16.88 -5.66
N SER A 315 -10.97 17.97 -6.14
CA SER A 315 -9.86 17.96 -7.10
C SER A 315 -8.51 17.88 -6.38
N LEU A 316 -7.64 16.97 -6.83
CA LEU A 316 -6.26 16.88 -6.34
C LEU A 316 -5.39 18.08 -6.73
N SER A 317 -5.78 18.85 -7.75
CA SER A 317 -5.01 19.97 -8.28
C SER A 317 -5.64 21.33 -8.00
N LEU A 318 -6.97 21.41 -7.88
CA LEU A 318 -7.70 22.66 -7.73
C LEU A 318 -8.16 22.94 -6.29
N ASP A 319 -8.40 21.90 -5.48
CA ASP A 319 -8.88 22.07 -4.10
C ASP A 319 -7.72 22.01 -3.09
N LYS A 320 -7.83 22.79 -2.01
CA LYS A 320 -6.92 22.68 -0.86
C LYS A 320 -7.33 21.48 0.00
N LEU A 321 -6.64 20.36 -0.17
CA LEU A 321 -6.84 19.12 0.60
C LEU A 321 -6.04 19.14 1.89
N ALA A 322 -6.63 18.65 2.98
CA ALA A 322 -5.88 18.31 4.19
C ALA A 322 -5.52 16.81 4.15
N THR A 323 -4.74 16.37 5.14
CA THR A 323 -4.27 14.98 5.14
C THR A 323 -5.38 14.01 5.48
N ALA A 324 -6.43 14.42 6.21
CA ALA A 324 -7.58 13.56 6.49
C ALA A 324 -8.36 13.15 5.23
N GLU A 325 -8.44 14.00 4.19
CA GLU A 325 -9.11 13.65 2.93
C GLU A 325 -8.35 12.60 2.12
N LEU A 326 -7.06 12.39 2.41
CA LEU A 326 -6.20 11.47 1.65
C LEU A 326 -6.06 10.08 2.29
N LEU A 327 -6.62 9.87 3.49
CA LEU A 327 -6.51 8.60 4.22
C LEU A 327 -7.01 7.42 3.39
N LEU A 328 -8.25 7.49 2.88
CA LEU A 328 -8.81 6.39 2.08
C LEU A 328 -8.12 6.27 0.72
N ALA A 329 -7.77 7.39 0.09
CA ALA A 329 -7.09 7.40 -1.20
C ALA A 329 -5.75 6.64 -1.14
N LYS A 330 -4.98 6.82 -0.05
CA LYS A 330 -3.70 6.14 0.17
C LYS A 330 -3.81 4.66 0.54
N ASN A 331 -4.98 4.18 0.94
CA ASN A 331 -5.18 2.79 1.40
C ASN A 331 -6.11 1.94 0.52
N ILE A 332 -6.80 2.53 -0.47
CA ILE A 332 -7.74 1.81 -1.34
C ILE A 332 -7.23 1.77 -2.79
N GLY A 333 -7.26 2.89 -3.51
CA GLY A 333 -6.87 2.96 -4.93
C GLY A 333 -7.85 2.27 -5.88
N ASN A 334 -7.78 2.65 -7.16
CA ASN A 334 -8.75 2.25 -8.18
C ASN A 334 -8.73 0.75 -8.48
N SER A 335 -7.55 0.12 -8.53
CA SER A 335 -7.43 -1.31 -8.83
C SER A 335 -8.16 -2.15 -7.78
N CYS A 336 -7.77 -2.01 -6.51
CA CYS A 336 -8.36 -2.79 -5.43
C CYS A 336 -9.84 -2.44 -5.20
N PHE A 337 -10.24 -1.19 -5.43
CA PHE A 337 -11.66 -0.83 -5.41
C PHE A 337 -12.47 -1.58 -6.47
N ASN A 338 -11.98 -1.64 -7.72
CA ASN A 338 -12.65 -2.31 -8.82
C ASN A 338 -12.58 -3.85 -8.71
N ASP A 339 -11.55 -4.41 -8.07
CA ASP A 339 -11.50 -5.85 -7.74
C ASP A 339 -12.72 -6.31 -6.93
N ILE A 340 -13.35 -5.39 -6.18
CA ILE A 340 -14.60 -5.62 -5.46
C ILE A 340 -15.79 -5.09 -6.25
N MET A 341 -15.77 -3.83 -6.66
CA MET A 341 -16.94 -3.11 -7.16
C MET A 341 -17.28 -3.40 -8.63
N GLU A 342 -16.35 -3.99 -9.37
CA GLU A 342 -16.47 -4.35 -10.79
C GLU A 342 -16.25 -5.85 -11.04
N ALA A 343 -16.15 -6.67 -9.99
CA ALA A 343 -15.83 -8.10 -10.08
C ALA A 343 -16.76 -8.91 -10.99
N ASN A 344 -18.02 -8.49 -11.11
CA ASN A 344 -19.07 -9.16 -11.88
C ASN A 344 -19.50 -8.37 -13.13
N ILE A 345 -18.60 -7.56 -13.70
CA ILE A 345 -18.86 -6.92 -15.00
C ILE A 345 -19.04 -8.01 -16.09
N PRO A 346 -20.15 -8.00 -16.86
CA PRO A 346 -20.48 -9.08 -17.81
C PRO A 346 -19.60 -9.13 -19.06
N GLY A 347 -18.69 -8.17 -19.23
CA GLY A 347 -17.73 -8.09 -20.34
C GLY A 347 -17.10 -6.70 -20.45
N SER A 348 -15.98 -6.60 -21.18
CA SER A 348 -15.23 -5.34 -21.31
C SER A 348 -16.05 -4.19 -21.93
N SER A 349 -17.03 -4.50 -22.79
CA SER A 349 -17.91 -3.51 -23.42
C SER A 349 -18.96 -2.89 -22.49
N ALA A 350 -19.16 -3.46 -21.30
CA ALA A 350 -20.11 -2.92 -20.33
C ALA A 350 -19.55 -1.73 -19.55
N LYS A 351 -18.22 -1.57 -19.49
CA LYS A 351 -17.55 -0.43 -18.87
C LYS A 351 -17.38 0.69 -19.91
N PRO A 352 -17.71 1.95 -19.59
CA PRO A 352 -17.46 3.06 -20.49
C PRO A 352 -15.96 3.27 -20.72
N THR A 353 -15.65 3.96 -21.81
CA THR A 353 -14.31 4.45 -22.18
C THR A 353 -14.26 5.97 -22.11
N GLU A 354 -13.10 6.57 -22.30
CA GLU A 354 -12.94 8.02 -22.39
C GLU A 354 -13.75 8.66 -23.54
N HIS A 355 -14.12 7.89 -24.58
CA HIS A 355 -14.93 8.39 -25.70
C HIS A 355 -16.43 8.07 -25.58
N SER A 356 -16.83 7.38 -24.50
CA SER A 356 -18.23 7.05 -24.26
C SER A 356 -19.06 8.30 -23.98
N ASP A 357 -20.29 8.33 -24.49
CA ASP A 357 -21.22 9.43 -24.23
C ASP A 357 -21.64 9.51 -22.75
N MET A 358 -22.14 10.69 -22.37
CA MET A 358 -22.52 10.97 -20.98
C MET A 358 -23.72 10.15 -20.48
N VAL A 359 -24.62 9.72 -21.37
CA VAL A 359 -25.78 8.91 -21.00
C VAL A 359 -25.31 7.51 -20.59
N PHE A 360 -24.40 6.91 -21.37
CA PHE A 360 -23.82 5.61 -21.07
C PHE A 360 -22.97 5.66 -19.79
N ARG A 361 -22.12 6.67 -19.64
CA ARG A 361 -21.34 6.90 -18.41
C ARG A 361 -22.23 7.01 -17.19
N LYS A 362 -23.28 7.83 -17.26
CA LYS A 362 -24.22 8.04 -16.15
C LYS A 362 -24.93 6.76 -15.77
N LYS A 363 -25.41 5.99 -16.75
CA LYS A 363 -26.06 4.69 -16.51
C LYS A 363 -25.10 3.72 -15.81
N PHE A 364 -23.86 3.60 -16.29
CA PHE A 364 -22.87 2.71 -15.69
C PHE A 364 -22.54 3.11 -14.24
N ILE A 365 -22.23 4.38 -14.00
CA ILE A 365 -21.87 4.89 -12.66
C ILE A 365 -23.03 4.70 -11.68
N ILE A 366 -24.27 5.01 -12.07
CA ILE A 366 -25.44 4.77 -11.21
C ILE A 366 -25.57 3.27 -10.89
N SER A 367 -25.47 2.38 -11.87
CA SER A 367 -25.51 0.93 -11.61
C SER A 367 -24.35 0.44 -10.73
N LYS A 368 -23.15 1.01 -10.87
CA LYS A 368 -21.97 0.64 -10.08
C LYS A 368 -22.10 1.09 -8.62
N TYR A 369 -22.45 2.35 -8.37
CA TYR A 369 -22.37 2.93 -7.02
C TYR A 369 -23.70 2.93 -6.25
N VAL A 370 -24.84 3.08 -6.93
CA VAL A 370 -26.17 3.07 -6.30
C VAL A 370 -26.69 1.64 -6.18
N GLU A 371 -26.73 0.92 -7.31
CA GLU A 371 -27.30 -0.43 -7.36
C GLU A 371 -26.32 -1.51 -6.88
N LYS A 372 -25.02 -1.18 -6.76
CA LYS A 372 -23.93 -2.14 -6.50
C LYS A 372 -23.96 -3.33 -7.46
N LYS A 373 -24.37 -3.08 -8.71
CA LYS A 373 -24.75 -4.12 -9.67
C LYS A 373 -23.60 -5.06 -10.01
N TYR A 374 -22.40 -4.52 -10.12
CA TYR A 374 -21.21 -5.26 -10.55
C TYR A 374 -20.33 -5.73 -9.38
N ALA A 375 -20.73 -5.43 -8.14
CA ALA A 375 -19.96 -5.77 -6.98
C ALA A 375 -19.86 -7.29 -6.78
N LYS A 376 -18.71 -7.74 -6.27
CA LYS A 376 -18.48 -9.10 -5.78
C LYS A 376 -19.55 -9.45 -4.74
N ARG A 377 -20.05 -10.68 -4.79
CA ARG A 377 -21.05 -11.20 -3.84
C ARG A 377 -20.45 -12.36 -3.05
N SER A 378 -20.40 -12.23 -1.74
CA SER A 378 -20.01 -13.32 -0.85
C SER A 378 -21.17 -14.32 -0.70
N PRO A 379 -20.88 -15.62 -0.48
CA PRO A 379 -21.91 -16.58 -0.09
C PRO A 379 -22.60 -16.12 1.20
N ALA A 380 -23.92 -16.29 1.30
CA ALA A 380 -24.74 -15.80 2.42
C ALA A 380 -24.32 -16.30 3.82
N THR A 381 -23.50 -17.37 3.89
CA THR A 381 -22.97 -17.95 5.13
C THR A 381 -21.64 -17.33 5.59
N HIS A 382 -21.01 -16.49 4.77
CA HIS A 382 -19.74 -15.82 5.04
C HIS A 382 -19.93 -14.30 4.91
N HIS A 383 -20.65 -13.69 5.85
CA HIS A 383 -20.45 -12.26 6.03
C HIS A 383 -19.04 -12.05 6.59
N PRO A 384 -18.24 -11.13 6.01
CA PRO A 384 -16.92 -10.84 6.53
C PRO A 384 -17.05 -10.48 8.00
N GLY A 385 -16.24 -11.13 8.84
CA GLY A 385 -16.18 -10.82 10.25
C GLY A 385 -15.74 -9.37 10.40
N LEU A 386 -16.70 -8.45 10.58
CA LEU A 386 -16.43 -7.01 10.59
C LEU A 386 -15.47 -6.66 11.72
N ALA A 387 -15.65 -7.30 12.88
CA ALA A 387 -14.77 -7.14 14.04
C ALA A 387 -13.34 -7.58 13.70
N GLU A 388 -13.17 -8.72 13.05
CA GLU A 388 -11.90 -9.22 12.55
C GLU A 388 -11.28 -8.26 11.53
N ALA A 389 -12.08 -7.73 10.60
CA ALA A 389 -11.61 -6.74 9.62
C ALA A 389 -11.04 -5.50 10.32
N VAL A 390 -11.68 -5.02 11.39
CA VAL A 390 -11.15 -3.92 12.20
C VAL A 390 -9.89 -4.34 12.95
N MET A 391 -9.87 -5.51 13.59
CA MET A 391 -8.72 -6.01 14.36
C MET A 391 -7.47 -6.18 13.50
N TYR A 392 -7.64 -6.66 12.27
CA TYR A 392 -6.56 -6.88 11.31
C TYR A 392 -6.31 -5.70 10.36
N LYS A 393 -7.02 -4.59 10.54
CA LYS A 393 -6.89 -3.38 9.72
C LYS A 393 -7.16 -3.65 8.23
N ASP A 394 -8.08 -4.58 7.95
CA ASP A 394 -8.47 -4.98 6.59
C ASP A 394 -9.59 -4.08 6.07
N ILE A 395 -9.18 -3.01 5.41
CA ILE A 395 -10.08 -2.07 4.75
C ILE A 395 -10.89 -2.71 3.61
N PHE A 396 -10.38 -3.76 2.96
CA PHE A 396 -11.05 -4.38 1.82
C PHE A 396 -12.21 -5.27 2.26
N SER A 397 -12.11 -5.92 3.41
CA SER A 397 -13.27 -6.60 4.03
C SER A 397 -14.38 -5.62 4.41
N LEU A 398 -14.03 -4.40 4.87
CA LEU A 398 -15.02 -3.35 5.11
C LEU A 398 -15.61 -2.80 3.81
N LEU A 399 -14.79 -2.64 2.76
CA LEU A 399 -15.25 -2.25 1.43
C LEU A 399 -16.18 -3.31 0.82
N GLN A 400 -15.90 -4.61 1.01
CA GLN A 400 -16.76 -5.71 0.59
C GLN A 400 -18.11 -5.64 1.32
N ALA A 401 -18.12 -5.41 2.63
CA ALA A 401 -19.35 -5.24 3.40
C ALA A 401 -20.16 -4.02 2.92
N TYR A 402 -19.50 -2.89 2.62
CA TYR A 402 -20.13 -1.73 2.01
C TYR A 402 -20.72 -2.04 0.62
N ALA A 403 -20.01 -2.79 -0.21
CA ALA A 403 -20.47 -3.21 -1.53
C ALA A 403 -21.70 -4.15 -1.47
N GLU A 404 -21.82 -4.92 -0.38
CA GLU A 404 -22.96 -5.78 -0.07
C GLU A 404 -24.12 -5.04 0.63
N ASN A 405 -24.00 -3.72 0.83
CA ASN A 405 -24.96 -2.90 1.58
C ASN A 405 -25.19 -3.40 3.02
N VAL A 406 -24.15 -3.94 3.66
CA VAL A 406 -24.20 -4.28 5.09
C VAL A 406 -24.37 -2.99 5.90
N ASP A 407 -25.32 -3.00 6.84
CA ASP A 407 -25.54 -1.89 7.75
C ASP A 407 -24.42 -1.84 8.81
N LEU A 408 -23.40 -1.02 8.54
CA LEU A 408 -22.24 -0.79 9.41
C LEU A 408 -22.60 -0.08 10.73
N SER A 409 -23.86 0.36 10.92
CA SER A 409 -24.32 0.97 12.17
C SER A 409 -24.92 -0.03 13.15
N LYS A 410 -25.07 -1.30 12.77
CA LYS A 410 -25.58 -2.34 13.66
C LYS A 410 -24.58 -2.67 14.77
N PRO A 411 -25.07 -3.01 15.98
CA PRO A 411 -24.22 -3.56 17.02
C PRO A 411 -23.53 -4.84 16.57
N VAL A 412 -22.28 -5.01 16.97
CA VAL A 412 -21.51 -6.23 16.76
C VAL A 412 -22.00 -7.33 17.72
N PRO A 413 -21.99 -8.60 17.29
CA PRO A 413 -22.47 -9.70 18.12
C PRO A 413 -21.53 -10.00 19.30
N ALA A 414 -20.23 -9.74 19.15
CA ALA A 414 -19.20 -9.94 20.16
C ALA A 414 -18.54 -8.59 20.51
N PRO A 415 -19.15 -7.78 21.40
CA PRO A 415 -18.54 -6.54 21.88
C PRO A 415 -17.28 -6.82 22.72
N LEU A 416 -16.33 -5.88 22.72
CA LEU A 416 -15.10 -5.95 23.50
C LEU A 416 -15.24 -5.30 24.88
N GLN A 417 -15.95 -4.18 25.00
CA GLN A 417 -16.05 -3.44 26.26
C GLN A 417 -17.46 -3.50 26.87
N GLU A 418 -18.51 -3.24 26.08
CA GLU A 418 -19.89 -3.24 26.57
C GLU A 418 -20.92 -3.59 25.47
N PRO A 419 -22.09 -4.12 25.86
CA PRO A 419 -23.14 -4.46 24.89
C PRO A 419 -23.58 -3.24 24.07
N GLY A 420 -23.94 -3.47 22.81
CA GLY A 420 -24.40 -2.41 21.92
C GLY A 420 -23.29 -1.68 21.15
N GLU A 421 -22.02 -2.07 21.33
CA GLU A 421 -20.93 -1.56 20.50
C GLU A 421 -21.18 -1.80 19.01
N THR A 422 -21.09 -0.74 18.21
CA THR A 422 -21.04 -0.85 16.75
C THR A 422 -19.61 -1.08 16.29
N ILE A 423 -19.43 -1.38 15.00
CA ILE A 423 -18.09 -1.57 14.46
C ILE A 423 -17.21 -0.31 14.56
N LEU A 424 -17.83 0.88 14.54
CA LEU A 424 -17.14 2.15 14.75
C LEU A 424 -16.62 2.32 16.18
N HIS A 425 -17.33 1.80 17.20
CA HIS A 425 -16.82 1.78 18.58
C HIS A 425 -15.56 0.93 18.68
N LEU A 426 -15.60 -0.28 18.10
CA LEU A 426 -14.44 -1.18 18.07
C LEU A 426 -13.25 -0.55 17.31
N ALA A 427 -13.51 0.09 16.17
CA ALA A 427 -12.47 0.76 15.38
C ALA A 427 -11.81 1.90 16.15
N VAL A 428 -12.58 2.71 16.88
CA VAL A 428 -12.04 3.77 17.75
C VAL A 428 -11.20 3.18 18.88
N LEU A 429 -11.70 2.15 19.55
CA LEU A 429 -11.00 1.48 20.65
C LEU A 429 -9.63 0.94 20.21
N LEU A 430 -9.60 0.24 19.09
CA LEU A 430 -8.41 -0.43 18.53
C LEU A 430 -7.54 0.50 17.67
N SER A 431 -7.96 1.75 17.46
CA SER A 431 -7.25 2.69 16.59
C SER A 431 -5.83 2.99 17.08
N ASP A 432 -4.90 3.06 16.14
CA ASP A 432 -3.53 3.53 16.30
C ASP A 432 -3.11 4.36 15.08
N ARG A 433 -1.85 4.80 15.02
CA ARG A 433 -1.32 5.63 13.93
C ARG A 433 -1.32 4.94 12.56
N THR A 434 -1.57 3.64 12.49
CA THR A 434 -1.61 2.84 11.24
C THR A 434 -3.01 2.44 10.81
N SER A 435 -4.05 2.65 11.65
CA SER A 435 -5.42 2.18 11.38
C SER A 435 -6.46 3.29 11.27
N LEU A 436 -6.06 4.57 11.24
CA LEU A 436 -7.01 5.68 11.11
C LEU A 436 -7.86 5.61 9.83
N HIS A 437 -7.37 5.01 8.75
CA HIS A 437 -8.14 4.80 7.52
C HIS A 437 -9.36 3.88 7.74
N ILE A 438 -9.29 2.94 8.69
CA ILE A 438 -10.43 2.10 9.09
C ILE A 438 -11.52 2.94 9.76
N VAL A 439 -11.13 3.80 10.71
CA VAL A 439 -12.05 4.72 11.37
C VAL A 439 -12.66 5.68 10.36
N ASP A 440 -11.84 6.29 9.50
CA ASP A 440 -12.30 7.24 8.50
C ASP A 440 -13.28 6.60 7.49
N PHE A 441 -13.03 5.36 7.06
CA PHE A 441 -13.96 4.64 6.17
C PHE A 441 -15.34 4.48 6.81
N LEU A 442 -15.37 4.06 8.08
CA LEU A 442 -16.60 3.90 8.83
C LEU A 442 -17.28 5.25 9.09
N VAL A 443 -16.55 6.29 9.46
CA VAL A 443 -17.09 7.64 9.66
C VAL A 443 -17.71 8.18 8.37
N GLN A 444 -17.07 7.92 7.22
CA GLN A 444 -17.51 8.46 5.95
C GLN A 444 -18.64 7.68 5.28
N ASN A 445 -18.79 6.38 5.55
CA ASN A 445 -19.73 5.49 4.86
C ASN A 445 -20.75 4.79 5.78
N SER A 446 -20.69 4.96 7.10
CA SER A 446 -21.74 4.45 8.00
C SER A 446 -22.97 5.35 7.96
N GLY A 447 -24.16 4.75 7.95
CA GLY A 447 -25.43 5.50 7.93
C GLY A 447 -25.74 6.28 9.22
N ASN A 448 -25.10 5.93 10.35
CA ASN A 448 -25.34 6.59 11.64
C ASN A 448 -24.10 6.55 12.54
N LEU A 449 -23.59 7.72 12.92
CA LEU A 449 -22.43 7.91 13.79
C LEU A 449 -22.78 8.15 15.28
N THR A 450 -24.07 8.29 15.59
CA THR A 450 -24.59 8.62 16.94
C THR A 450 -25.24 7.42 17.63
N LYS A 451 -25.05 6.21 17.11
CA LYS A 451 -25.50 4.99 17.80
C LYS A 451 -24.82 4.89 19.16
N GLN A 452 -25.62 4.60 20.18
CA GLN A 452 -25.15 4.48 21.55
C GLN A 452 -25.06 3.00 21.96
N THR A 453 -24.07 2.68 22.78
CA THR A 453 -23.99 1.40 23.50
C THR A 453 -25.10 1.28 24.55
N ALA A 454 -25.17 0.13 25.22
CA ALA A 454 -26.10 -0.10 26.33
C ALA A 454 -25.91 0.88 27.50
N ARG A 455 -24.74 1.53 27.64
CA ARG A 455 -24.51 2.58 28.64
C ARG A 455 -24.70 4.00 28.11
N GLY A 456 -25.25 4.14 26.90
CA GLY A 456 -25.43 5.44 26.27
C GLY A 456 -24.15 6.02 25.65
N ASN A 457 -23.04 5.29 25.58
CA ASN A 457 -21.80 5.84 25.02
C ASN A 457 -21.86 5.84 23.48
N MET A 458 -21.53 6.99 22.88
CA MET A 458 -21.30 7.12 21.43
C MET A 458 -19.83 6.85 21.10
N PRO A 459 -19.46 6.68 19.81
CA PRO A 459 -18.05 6.59 19.41
C PRO A 459 -17.21 7.78 19.87
N LEU A 460 -17.81 8.98 19.95
CA LEU A 460 -17.13 10.18 20.45
C LEU A 460 -16.79 10.08 21.95
N HIS A 461 -17.65 9.45 22.76
CA HIS A 461 -17.34 9.17 24.17
C HIS A 461 -16.18 8.19 24.29
N TYR A 462 -16.12 7.18 23.41
CA TYR A 462 -15.00 6.23 23.34
C TYR A 462 -13.68 6.93 23.01
N CYS A 463 -13.68 7.85 22.03
CA CYS A 463 -12.48 8.62 21.72
C CYS A 463 -11.95 9.36 22.95
N CYS A 464 -12.85 9.95 23.74
CA CYS A 464 -12.49 10.70 24.93
C CYS A 464 -12.12 9.81 26.11
N SER A 465 -12.73 8.64 26.26
CA SER A 465 -12.40 7.68 27.32
C SER A 465 -11.04 7.00 27.09
N HIS A 466 -10.63 6.83 25.83
CA HIS A 466 -9.41 6.08 25.44
C HIS A 466 -8.29 6.96 24.87
N ASN A 467 -8.38 8.28 25.04
CA ASN A 467 -7.43 9.28 24.56
C ASN A 467 -7.09 9.14 23.07
N LYS A 468 -8.10 9.19 22.21
CA LYS A 468 -7.97 9.07 20.74
C LYS A 468 -8.24 10.41 20.03
N PRO A 469 -7.35 11.42 20.14
CA PRO A 469 -7.58 12.76 19.58
C PRO A 469 -7.76 12.75 18.07
N GLU A 470 -7.02 11.91 17.34
CA GLU A 470 -7.15 11.80 15.88
C GLU A 470 -8.54 11.27 15.47
N CYS A 471 -9.12 10.34 16.23
CA CYS A 471 -10.49 9.88 16.02
C CYS A 471 -11.53 10.97 16.38
N VAL A 472 -11.27 11.80 17.41
CA VAL A 472 -12.10 12.99 17.70
C VAL A 472 -12.12 13.92 16.49
N LYS A 473 -10.96 14.22 15.90
CA LYS A 473 -10.87 15.07 14.70
C LYS A 473 -11.72 14.54 13.53
N LEU A 474 -11.65 13.23 13.24
CA LEU A 474 -12.43 12.59 12.17
C LEU A 474 -13.95 12.67 12.44
N LEU A 475 -14.40 12.41 13.67
CA LEU A 475 -15.81 12.51 14.05
C LEU A 475 -16.33 13.96 14.04
N LEU A 476 -15.53 14.93 14.48
CA LEU A 476 -15.89 16.35 14.44
C LEU A 476 -15.95 16.89 13.00
N LYS A 477 -15.06 16.43 12.12
CA LYS A 477 -15.13 16.70 10.67
C LYS A 477 -16.46 16.22 10.07
N ALA A 478 -16.98 15.09 10.55
CA ALA A 478 -18.30 14.57 10.17
C ALA A 478 -19.48 15.28 10.87
N LYS A 479 -19.21 16.34 11.66
CA LYS A 479 -20.21 17.17 12.36
C LYS A 479 -21.12 16.37 13.30
N VAL A 480 -20.56 15.37 13.98
CA VAL A 480 -21.27 14.61 15.03
C VAL A 480 -21.69 15.56 16.16
N ASN A 481 -22.92 15.43 16.65
CA ASN A 481 -23.42 16.22 17.77
C ASN A 481 -22.63 15.91 19.05
N THR A 482 -21.96 16.92 19.60
CA THR A 482 -21.11 16.79 20.80
C THR A 482 -21.89 16.90 22.10
N ALA A 483 -23.17 17.29 22.06
CA ALA A 483 -23.99 17.53 23.24
C ALA A 483 -24.78 16.30 23.72
N VAL A 484 -24.70 15.17 23.01
CA VAL A 484 -25.39 13.93 23.43
C VAL A 484 -24.70 13.37 24.68
N THR A 485 -25.50 13.03 25.69
CA THR A 485 -25.04 12.46 26.95
C THR A 485 -25.20 10.93 27.00
N ASN A 486 -24.33 10.26 27.74
CA ASN A 486 -24.50 8.85 28.10
C ASN A 486 -25.49 8.66 29.27
N GLU A 487 -25.67 7.43 29.74
CA GLU A 487 -26.59 7.13 30.87
C GLU A 487 -26.15 7.78 32.19
N ALA A 488 -24.87 8.09 32.35
CA ALA A 488 -24.35 8.83 33.50
C ALA A 488 -24.58 10.35 33.40
N GLY A 489 -25.22 10.83 32.33
CA GLY A 489 -25.44 12.25 32.08
C GLY A 489 -24.19 12.98 31.60
N GLU A 490 -23.13 12.28 31.23
CA GLU A 490 -21.86 12.86 30.78
C GLU A 490 -21.89 13.08 29.27
N THR A 491 -21.47 14.26 28.81
CA THR A 491 -21.11 14.47 27.40
C THR A 491 -19.70 13.91 27.13
N ALA A 492 -19.31 13.80 25.85
CA ALA A 492 -17.95 13.41 25.49
C ALA A 492 -16.88 14.37 26.09
N LEU A 493 -17.22 15.66 26.26
CA LEU A 493 -16.34 16.65 26.88
C LEU A 493 -16.17 16.38 28.38
N ASP A 494 -17.26 16.02 29.07
CA ASP A 494 -17.22 15.69 30.49
C ASP A 494 -16.37 14.43 30.72
N VAL A 495 -16.50 13.42 29.85
CA VAL A 495 -15.62 12.24 29.86
C VAL A 495 -14.16 12.62 29.64
N ALA A 496 -13.85 13.49 28.68
CA ALA A 496 -12.48 13.95 28.42
C ALA A 496 -11.86 14.65 29.65
N ARG A 497 -12.64 15.50 30.33
CA ARG A 497 -12.23 16.18 31.57
C ARG A 497 -12.01 15.21 32.71
N ARG A 498 -12.97 14.31 32.96
CA ARG A 498 -12.89 13.31 34.03
C ARG A 498 -11.69 12.39 33.86
N MET A 499 -11.37 12.01 32.62
CA MET A 499 -10.22 11.16 32.29
C MET A 499 -8.91 11.94 32.16
N MET A 500 -8.93 13.27 32.28
CA MET A 500 -7.77 14.16 32.11
C MET A 500 -7.06 14.01 30.75
N HIS A 501 -7.84 14.00 29.66
CA HIS A 501 -7.31 13.92 28.29
C HIS A 501 -7.35 15.29 27.59
N PRO A 502 -6.31 16.14 27.77
CA PRO A 502 -6.36 17.56 27.41
C PRO A 502 -6.53 17.80 25.90
N GLN A 503 -5.94 16.96 25.05
CA GLN A 503 -6.07 17.12 23.59
C GLN A 503 -7.50 16.84 23.12
N CYS A 504 -8.18 15.86 23.71
CA CYS A 504 -9.59 15.59 23.39
C CYS A 504 -10.49 16.72 23.90
N GLU A 505 -10.23 17.22 25.11
CA GLU A 505 -10.94 18.38 25.68
C GLU A 505 -10.79 19.63 24.79
N GLU A 506 -9.57 19.96 24.37
CA GLU A 506 -9.30 21.12 23.52
C GLU A 506 -10.07 21.05 22.20
N LEU A 507 -10.03 19.90 21.51
CA LEU A 507 -10.75 19.69 20.25
C LEU A 507 -12.26 19.83 20.41
N LEU A 508 -12.82 19.32 21.51
CA LEU A 508 -14.25 19.42 21.80
C LEU A 508 -14.68 20.84 22.18
N LEU A 509 -13.86 21.57 22.93
CA LEU A 509 -14.08 22.98 23.23
C LEU A 509 -14.05 23.84 21.96
N GLN A 510 -13.09 23.59 21.07
CA GLN A 510 -13.04 24.23 19.76
C GLN A 510 -14.33 23.96 18.96
N ALA A 511 -14.83 22.72 18.99
CA ALA A 511 -16.09 22.38 18.32
C ALA A 511 -17.31 23.09 18.94
N GLN A 512 -17.44 23.10 20.27
CA GLN A 512 -18.54 23.79 20.97
C GLN A 512 -18.54 25.30 20.70
N ASN A 513 -17.35 25.90 20.61
CA ASN A 513 -17.19 27.33 20.34
C ASN A 513 -17.25 27.69 18.84
N ASN A 514 -17.56 26.73 17.95
CA ASN A 514 -17.54 26.89 16.49
C ASN A 514 -16.16 27.38 15.94
N GLN A 515 -15.08 27.05 16.64
CA GLN A 515 -13.69 27.37 16.27
C GLN A 515 -12.94 26.17 15.67
N PHE A 516 -13.59 24.99 15.57
CA PHE A 516 -12.97 23.80 15.00
C PHE A 516 -12.69 23.97 13.50
N ASN A 517 -11.42 23.83 13.12
CA ASN A 517 -10.98 23.92 11.74
C ASN A 517 -11.45 22.69 10.93
N GLN A 518 -12.24 22.93 9.88
CA GLN A 518 -12.72 21.88 8.98
C GLN A 518 -11.61 21.29 8.08
N HIS A 519 -10.51 22.01 7.91
CA HIS A 519 -9.32 21.55 7.19
C HIS A 519 -8.45 20.67 8.12
N VAL A 520 -8.88 19.43 8.30
CA VAL A 520 -8.37 18.53 9.35
C VAL A 520 -7.11 17.79 8.90
N HIS A 521 -6.02 17.97 9.66
CA HIS A 521 -4.81 17.16 9.52
C HIS A 521 -4.71 16.11 10.61
N VAL A 522 -4.35 14.90 10.20
CA VAL A 522 -4.19 13.74 11.09
C VAL A 522 -2.75 13.27 11.21
N GLU A 523 -2.40 12.77 12.40
CA GLU A 523 -1.17 12.01 12.63
C GLU A 523 -1.36 10.56 12.20
N TYR A 524 -0.82 10.21 11.04
CA TYR A 524 -0.94 8.89 10.42
C TYR A 524 0.42 8.44 9.87
N GLU A 525 0.68 7.15 9.89
CA GLU A 525 1.90 6.58 9.31
C GLU A 525 1.71 6.44 7.79
N TRP A 526 2.16 7.46 7.05
CA TRP A 526 1.92 7.60 5.61
C TRP A 526 2.82 6.74 4.71
N TRP A 527 3.94 6.23 5.24
CA TRP A 527 4.93 5.42 4.51
C TRP A 527 5.41 6.05 3.19
N LEU A 528 5.75 7.33 3.21
CA LEU A 528 6.20 8.06 2.01
C LEU A 528 7.68 7.74 1.75
N GLY A 529 7.99 7.22 0.55
CA GLY A 529 9.37 7.13 0.05
C GLY A 529 10.19 5.90 0.44
N GLN A 530 9.62 4.68 0.43
CA GLN A 530 10.40 3.43 0.61
C GLN A 530 11.28 3.02 -0.59
N ASP A 531 11.75 3.97 -1.39
CA ASP A 531 12.73 3.76 -2.47
C ASP A 531 14.17 4.18 -2.07
N ASP A 532 14.46 4.40 -0.79
CA ASP A 532 15.82 4.55 -0.27
C ASP A 532 16.51 3.18 -0.01
N MET A 533 16.19 2.15 -0.81
CA MET A 533 17.08 0.99 -0.90
C MET A 533 18.32 1.41 -1.67
N TYR A 534 19.35 1.81 -0.92
CA TYR A 534 20.72 1.93 -1.40
C TYR A 534 21.15 0.62 -2.08
N GLU A 535 21.04 0.55 -3.40
CA GLU A 535 21.77 -0.45 -4.17
C GLU A 535 23.27 -0.17 -3.98
N SER A 536 23.90 -0.95 -3.10
CA SER A 536 25.35 -1.01 -2.97
C SER A 536 25.94 -1.49 -4.30
N ASP A 537 26.57 -0.57 -5.03
CA ASP A 537 27.25 -0.77 -6.32
C ASP A 537 28.47 -1.73 -6.22
N GLU A 538 28.70 -2.44 -5.11
CA GLU A 538 29.92 -3.22 -4.86
C GLU A 538 29.95 -4.63 -5.48
N GLU A 539 28.87 -5.15 -6.07
CA GLU A 539 28.86 -6.54 -6.58
C GLU A 539 28.93 -6.73 -8.11
N LEU A 540 29.06 -5.68 -8.93
CA LEU A 540 28.81 -5.82 -10.38
C LEU A 540 29.99 -5.63 -11.33
N ASP A 541 31.21 -5.36 -10.84
CA ASP A 541 32.37 -5.16 -11.71
C ASP A 541 33.26 -6.42 -11.94
N GLU A 542 32.90 -7.59 -11.40
CA GLU A 542 33.75 -8.80 -11.51
C GLU A 542 33.34 -9.85 -12.58
N LYS A 543 32.26 -9.64 -13.36
CA LYS A 543 31.90 -10.56 -14.45
C LYS A 543 32.06 -9.97 -15.85
N VAL A 544 33.30 -9.65 -16.23
CA VAL A 544 33.68 -9.55 -17.65
C VAL A 544 35.03 -10.23 -17.92
N ARG A 545 35.07 -11.55 -17.77
CA ARG A 545 35.98 -12.51 -18.45
C ARG A 545 35.20 -13.84 -18.44
N CYS A 546 34.94 -14.62 -19.50
CA CYS A 546 35.55 -14.82 -20.81
C CYS A 546 34.49 -15.53 -21.74
N PRO A 547 34.82 -16.13 -22.90
CA PRO A 547 34.26 -15.79 -24.21
C PRO A 547 33.16 -16.73 -24.72
N HIS A 548 32.57 -16.32 -25.85
CA HIS A 548 31.61 -17.05 -26.67
C HIS A 548 31.93 -18.54 -26.85
N VAL A 549 30.92 -19.39 -26.66
CA VAL A 549 30.73 -20.60 -27.47
C VAL A 549 29.27 -20.62 -27.92
N ALA A 550 29.11 -20.80 -29.22
CA ALA A 550 27.86 -20.78 -29.95
C ALA A 550 26.95 -21.98 -29.64
N GLY A 551 25.67 -21.74 -29.89
CA GLY A 551 24.54 -22.64 -30.07
C GLY A 551 24.72 -24.15 -29.91
N GLN A 552 23.79 -24.75 -29.17
CA GLN A 552 23.06 -25.92 -29.65
C GLN A 552 21.74 -26.06 -28.91
N ASP A 553 20.72 -26.40 -29.69
CA ASP A 553 19.40 -26.84 -29.27
C ASP A 553 19.45 -27.84 -28.10
N MET A 554 18.45 -27.78 -27.21
CA MET A 554 17.63 -28.96 -26.94
C MET A 554 16.36 -28.62 -26.14
N CYS A 555 15.29 -29.25 -26.59
CA CYS A 555 13.96 -29.32 -25.99
C CYS A 555 13.95 -29.71 -24.50
N ARG A 556 12.83 -29.31 -23.84
CA ARG A 556 12.19 -29.82 -22.59
C ARG A 556 12.46 -31.32 -22.28
N PRO A 557 12.23 -31.87 -21.05
CA PRO A 557 11.28 -31.50 -19.97
C PRO A 557 11.92 -31.49 -18.56
N TRP A 558 11.29 -31.07 -17.44
CA TRP A 558 10.07 -31.53 -16.75
C TRP A 558 9.39 -30.39 -16.01
#